data_AF-F8IKQ4-F1
#
_entry.id   AF-F8IKQ4-F1
#
_cell.length_a   1.000
_cell.length_b   1.000
_cell.length_c   1.000
_cell.angle_alpha   90.00
_cell.angle_beta   90.00
_cell.angle_gamma   90.00
#
_symmetry.space_group_name_H-M   'P 1'
#
loop_
_entity.id
_entity.type
_entity.pdbx_description
1 polymer ?
#
loop_
_entity_poly.entity_id
_entity_poly.type
_entity_poly.pdbx_seq_one_letter_code
_entity_poly.pdbx_strand_id
1 'polypeptide(L)'
;MFWCWVLQNPLGLVIGVFTAGAQRHRAVFGALYFIPLLFSSVAIGVTWSYILNPTFGLMDNLLKALGIGNGFENWLGNPHIALFVIACIISWQYIPFNALLYQSGVRQIPRSLYEAAMIDGAGPIRTFFRSRSPN
;
A
#
# COMPACT_ATOMS: atom_id res chain seq x y z
N MET A 1 6.78 -12.48 -7.43
CA MET A 1 6.06 -12.85 -6.19
C MET A 1 6.74 -12.32 -4.93
N PHE A 2 8.04 -12.58 -4.70
CA PHE A 2 8.79 -12.00 -3.57
C PHE A 2 8.74 -10.45 -3.52
N TRP A 3 8.90 -9.79 -4.67
CA TRP A 3 8.80 -8.32 -4.79
C TRP A 3 7.46 -7.74 -4.33
N CYS A 4 6.36 -8.47 -4.53
CA CYS A 4 5.04 -8.05 -4.07
C CYS A 4 5.02 -7.95 -2.54
N TRP A 5 5.56 -8.97 -1.86
CA TRP A 5 5.56 -9.05 -0.40
C TRP A 5 6.40 -7.94 0.23
N VAL A 6 7.57 -7.64 -0.34
CA VAL A 6 8.47 -6.61 0.15
C VAL A 6 7.88 -5.21 -0.02
N LEU A 7 7.11 -4.96 -1.07
CA LEU A 7 6.43 -3.67 -1.26
C LEU A 7 5.16 -3.56 -0.40
N GLN A 8 4.37 -4.62 -0.31
CA GLN A 8 3.06 -4.61 0.37
C GLN A 8 3.16 -4.42 1.88
N ASN A 9 4.07 -5.13 2.56
CA ASN A 9 4.14 -5.15 4.02
C ASN A 9 4.52 -3.79 4.64
N PRO A 10 5.63 -3.12 4.23
CA PRO A 10 6.00 -1.84 4.80
C PRO A 10 4.98 -0.75 4.47
N LEU A 11 4.45 -0.71 3.24
CA LEU A 11 3.42 0.27 2.86
C LEU A 11 2.12 0.04 3.63
N GLY A 12 1.68 -1.22 3.75
CA GLY A 12 0.49 -1.58 4.52
C GLY A 12 0.64 -1.21 5.99
N LEU A 13 1.82 -1.43 6.57
CA LEU A 13 2.10 -1.11 7.97
C LEU A 13 2.08 0.41 8.20
N VAL A 14 2.76 1.18 7.36
CA VAL A 14 2.79 2.66 7.47
C VAL A 14 1.38 3.23 7.35
N ILE A 15 0.62 2.80 6.34
CA ILE A 15 -0.74 3.28 6.11
C ILE A 15 -1.70 2.81 7.21
N GLY A 16 -1.55 1.56 7.67
CA GLY A 16 -2.36 0.99 8.75
C GLY A 16 -2.17 1.73 10.07
N VAL A 17 -0.92 2.01 10.44
CA VAL A 17 -0.57 2.79 11.66
C VAL A 17 -1.04 4.24 11.54
N PHE A 18 -0.77 4.89 10.40
CA PHE A 18 -1.22 6.28 10.16
C PHE A 18 -2.74 6.40 10.28
N THR A 19 -3.47 5.45 9.69
CA THR A 19 -4.93 5.44 9.71
C THR A 19 -5.47 4.96 11.07
N ALA A 20 -4.68 4.27 11.90
CA ALA A 20 -5.10 3.82 13.22
C ALA A 20 -5.37 4.99 14.18
N GLY A 21 -4.70 6.13 13.99
CA GLY A 21 -4.89 7.36 14.77
C GLY A 21 -6.30 7.99 14.66
N ALA A 22 -6.57 8.96 15.54
CA ALA A 22 -7.82 9.72 15.58
C ALA A 22 -7.77 10.88 14.57
N GLN A 23 -8.15 10.63 13.31
CA GLN A 23 -8.18 11.65 12.26
C GLN A 23 -9.63 12.00 11.89
N ARG A 24 -9.96 13.30 11.84
CA ARG A 24 -11.32 13.83 11.58
C ARG A 24 -11.85 13.50 10.17
N HIS A 25 -10.97 13.23 9.21
CA HIS A 25 -11.31 12.90 7.82
C HIS A 25 -11.10 11.41 7.46
N ARG A 26 -10.89 10.56 8.47
CA ARG A 26 -10.53 9.15 8.30
C ARG A 26 -11.50 8.33 7.43
N ALA A 27 -12.81 8.60 7.55
CA ALA A 27 -13.81 7.85 6.80
C ALA A 27 -13.67 8.06 5.28
N VAL A 28 -13.37 9.29 4.86
CA VAL A 28 -13.23 9.64 3.43
C VAL A 28 -11.93 9.09 2.87
N PHE A 29 -10.79 9.33 3.55
CA PHE A 29 -9.50 8.79 3.11
C PHE A 29 -9.45 7.27 3.14
N GLY A 30 -10.04 6.66 4.17
CA GLY A 30 -10.23 5.22 4.24
C GLY A 30 -11.04 4.73 3.04
N ALA A 31 -12.24 5.29 2.82
CA ALA A 31 -13.10 4.88 1.71
C ALA A 31 -12.38 4.95 0.36
N LEU A 32 -11.71 6.07 0.04
CA LEU A 32 -10.94 6.23 -1.20
C LEU A 32 -9.82 5.21 -1.33
N TYR A 33 -9.09 4.94 -0.24
CA TYR A 33 -8.01 3.97 -0.24
C TYR A 33 -8.50 2.52 -0.36
N PHE A 34 -9.73 2.22 0.06
CA PHE A 34 -10.33 0.90 -0.05
C PHE A 34 -10.98 0.61 -1.40
N ILE A 35 -11.22 1.62 -2.24
CA ILE A 35 -11.82 1.44 -3.57
C ILE A 35 -11.16 0.31 -4.37
N PRO A 36 -9.81 0.19 -4.47
CA PRO A 36 -9.16 -0.88 -5.23
C PRO A 36 -9.49 -2.28 -4.73
N LEU A 37 -9.66 -2.44 -3.41
CA LEU A 37 -9.97 -3.72 -2.80
C LEU A 37 -11.40 -4.20 -3.13
N LEU A 38 -12.30 -3.26 -3.43
CA LEU A 38 -13.71 -3.56 -3.71
C LEU A 38 -13.95 -4.04 -5.15
N PHE A 39 -13.03 -3.75 -6.07
CA PHE A 39 -13.14 -4.20 -7.46
C PHE A 39 -12.73 -5.65 -7.63
N SER A 40 -13.36 -6.35 -8.58
CA SER A 40 -12.94 -7.69 -8.96
C SER A 40 -11.56 -7.65 -9.63
N SER A 41 -10.77 -8.72 -9.47
CA SER A 41 -9.45 -8.81 -10.09
C SER A 41 -9.51 -8.69 -11.62
N VAL A 42 -10.61 -9.15 -12.22
CA VAL A 42 -10.86 -8.99 -13.67
C VAL A 42 -11.05 -7.53 -14.04
N ALA A 43 -11.89 -6.78 -13.30
CA ALA A 43 -12.12 -5.36 -13.55
C ALA A 43 -10.82 -4.56 -13.46
N ILE A 44 -10.01 -4.83 -12.43
CA ILE A 44 -8.69 -4.22 -12.25
C ILE A 44 -7.77 -4.55 -13.43
N GLY A 45 -7.73 -5.82 -13.85
CA GLY A 45 -6.94 -6.25 -15.00
C GLY A 45 -7.31 -5.51 -16.28
N VAL A 46 -8.61 -5.34 -16.55
CA VAL A 46 -9.11 -4.58 -17.70
C VAL A 46 -8.78 -3.09 -17.57
N THR A 47 -9.02 -2.48 -16.40
CA THR A 47 -8.70 -1.06 -16.19
C THR A 47 -7.21 -0.79 -16.40
N TRP A 48 -6.33 -1.62 -15.83
CA TRP A 48 -4.89 -1.45 -15.98
C TRP A 48 -4.40 -1.79 -17.40
N SER A 49 -5.04 -2.69 -18.14
CA SER A 49 -4.69 -2.93 -19.54
C SER A 49 -5.00 -1.73 -20.45
N TYR A 50 -6.06 -0.97 -20.15
CA TYR A 50 -6.33 0.31 -20.80
C TYR A 50 -5.32 1.40 -20.39
N ILE A 51 -4.99 1.50 -19.10
CA ILE A 51 -4.05 2.52 -18.59
C ILE A 51 -2.62 2.30 -19.13
N LEU A 52 -2.19 1.04 -19.22
CA LEU A 52 -0.87 0.63 -19.70
C LEU A 52 -0.84 0.38 -21.21
N ASN A 53 -1.89 0.78 -21.94
CA ASN A 53 -1.93 0.59 -23.37
C ASN A 53 -0.79 1.38 -24.04
N PRO A 54 -0.01 0.77 -24.94
CA PRO A 54 1.15 1.41 -25.56
C PRO A 54 0.78 2.55 -26.53
N THR A 55 -0.45 2.54 -27.07
CA THR A 55 -0.88 3.46 -28.12
C THR A 55 -1.58 4.70 -27.56
N PHE A 56 -2.38 4.54 -26.51
CA PHE A 56 -3.21 5.61 -25.94
C PHE A 56 -3.20 5.65 -24.40
N GLY A 57 -2.37 4.84 -23.75
CA GLY A 57 -2.32 4.71 -22.30
C GLY A 57 -1.88 6.00 -21.61
N LEU A 58 -2.48 6.26 -20.45
CA LEU A 58 -2.10 7.40 -19.60
C LEU A 58 -0.67 7.29 -19.09
N MET A 59 -0.18 6.06 -18.86
CA MET A 59 1.13 5.84 -18.25
C MET A 59 2.27 6.34 -19.14
N ASP A 60 2.24 6.03 -20.44
CA ASP A 60 3.28 6.46 -21.37
C ASP A 60 3.27 7.96 -21.59
N ASN A 61 2.08 8.58 -21.63
CA ASN A 61 1.93 10.03 -21.73
C ASN A 61 2.48 10.75 -20.48
N LEU A 62 2.23 10.22 -19.28
CA LEU A 62 2.79 10.72 -18.02
C LEU A 62 4.32 10.65 -18.02
N LEU A 63 4.90 9.54 -18.47
CA LEU A 63 6.35 9.37 -18.50
C LEU A 63 7.04 10.22 -19.56
N LYS A 64 6.39 10.41 -20.71
CA LYS A 64 6.81 11.37 -21.74
C LYS A 64 6.80 12.80 -21.18
N ALA A 65 5.74 13.17 -20.44
CA ALA A 65 5.66 14.48 -19.81
C ALA A 65 6.73 14.70 -18.71
N LEU A 66 7.12 13.65 -18.01
CA LEU A 66 8.21 13.69 -17.02
C LEU A 66 9.62 13.64 -17.64
N GLY A 67 9.74 13.59 -18.98
CA GLY A 67 11.02 13.55 -19.68
C GLY A 67 11.74 12.20 -19.61
N ILE A 68 11.05 11.13 -19.18
CA ILE A 68 11.59 9.76 -19.03
C ILE A 68 11.35 8.92 -20.30
N GLY A 69 10.92 9.56 -21.40
CA GLY A 69 10.38 8.91 -22.59
C GLY A 69 11.39 8.13 -23.45
N ASN A 70 11.19 6.80 -23.54
CA ASN A 70 11.29 5.92 -24.73
C ASN A 70 11.63 4.44 -24.40
N GLY A 71 11.78 4.07 -23.12
CA GLY A 71 12.17 2.70 -22.73
C GLY A 71 11.04 1.71 -22.42
N PHE A 72 9.80 2.19 -22.24
CA PHE A 72 8.73 1.40 -21.61
C PHE A 72 7.44 1.29 -22.43
N GLU A 73 7.49 1.51 -23.74
CA GLU A 73 6.32 1.49 -24.64
C GLU A 73 5.60 0.13 -24.75
N ASN A 74 5.96 -0.88 -23.96
CA ASN A 74 5.26 -2.15 -23.94
C ASN A 74 5.32 -2.83 -22.55
N TRP A 75 4.72 -2.20 -21.54
CA TRP A 75 4.68 -2.67 -20.15
C TRP A 75 4.22 -4.12 -19.98
N LEU A 76 3.19 -4.52 -20.73
CA LEU A 76 2.59 -5.86 -20.62
C LEU A 76 3.16 -6.85 -21.63
N GLY A 77 3.69 -6.39 -22.76
CA GLY A 77 4.27 -7.25 -23.79
C GLY A 77 5.77 -7.50 -23.65
N ASN A 78 6.49 -6.71 -22.84
CA ASN A 78 7.89 -6.99 -22.53
C ASN A 78 8.00 -7.97 -21.34
N PRO A 79 8.45 -9.23 -21.57
CA PRO A 79 8.47 -10.27 -20.54
C PRO A 79 9.40 -9.95 -19.36
N HIS A 80 10.38 -9.05 -19.53
CA HIS A 80 11.30 -8.65 -18.46
C HIS A 80 10.62 -7.74 -17.42
N ILE A 81 9.65 -6.92 -17.83
CA ILE A 81 8.97 -5.96 -16.95
C ILE A 81 7.52 -6.33 -16.67
N ALA A 82 6.87 -7.13 -17.52
CA ALA A 82 5.45 -7.49 -17.38
C ALA A 82 5.15 -8.14 -16.03
N LEU A 83 5.99 -9.08 -15.58
CA LEU A 83 5.84 -9.71 -14.27
C LEU A 83 5.96 -8.71 -13.12
N PHE A 84 6.84 -7.72 -13.24
CA PHE A 84 7.02 -6.67 -12.24
C PHE A 84 5.83 -5.72 -12.22
N VAL A 85 5.33 -5.30 -13.37
CA VAL A 85 4.15 -4.44 -13.52
C VAL A 85 2.91 -5.09 -12.92
N ILE A 86 2.65 -6.35 -13.28
CA ILE A 86 1.54 -7.13 -12.73
C ILE A 86 1.70 -7.28 -11.21
N ALA A 87 2.91 -7.55 -10.73
CA ALA A 87 3.21 -7.60 -9.31
C ALA A 87 2.89 -6.28 -8.58
N CYS A 88 3.21 -5.13 -9.18
CA CYS A 88 2.90 -3.81 -8.64
C CYS A 88 1.38 -3.55 -8.59
N ILE A 89 0.64 -3.90 -9.66
CA ILE A 89 -0.82 -3.75 -9.71
C ILE A 89 -1.50 -4.59 -8.64
N ILE A 90 -1.12 -5.87 -8.53
CA ILE A 90 -1.64 -6.77 -7.51
C ILE A 90 -1.28 -6.24 -6.12
N SER A 91 -0.05 -5.76 -5.93
CA SER A 91 0.35 -5.15 -4.66
C SER A 91 -0.53 -3.97 -4.31
N TRP A 92 -0.72 -3.04 -5.24
CA TRP A 92 -1.61 -1.90 -5.06
C TRP A 92 -3.05 -2.30 -4.68
N GLN A 93 -3.59 -3.37 -5.27
CA GLN A 93 -4.92 -3.90 -4.93
C GLN A 93 -5.01 -4.41 -3.48
N TYR A 94 -3.96 -5.06 -2.96
CA TYR A 94 -3.98 -5.73 -1.65
C TYR A 94 -3.38 -4.92 -0.49
N ILE A 95 -2.65 -3.82 -0.73
CA ILE A 95 -2.16 -2.95 0.36
C ILE A 95 -3.31 -2.47 1.27
N PRO A 96 -4.51 -2.09 0.78
CA PRO A 96 -5.65 -1.71 1.63
C PRO A 96 -6.04 -2.82 2.61
N PHE A 97 -6.09 -4.07 2.16
CA PHE A 97 -6.40 -5.20 3.03
C PHE A 97 -5.36 -5.35 4.15
N ASN A 98 -4.07 -5.30 3.80
CA ASN A 98 -3.00 -5.36 4.80
C ASN A 98 -3.07 -4.18 5.79
N ALA A 99 -3.37 -2.97 5.31
CA ALA A 99 -3.52 -1.80 6.16
C ALA A 99 -4.68 -1.94 7.17
N LEU A 100 -5.81 -2.54 6.77
CA LEU A 100 -6.91 -2.87 7.70
C LEU A 100 -6.47 -3.85 8.78
N LEU A 101 -5.70 -4.87 8.40
CA LEU A 101 -5.22 -5.89 9.31
C LEU A 101 -4.25 -5.31 10.34
N TYR A 102 -3.31 -4.44 9.92
CA TYR A 102 -2.44 -3.74 10.87
C TYR A 102 -3.19 -2.75 11.73
N GLN A 103 -4.16 -2.03 11.16
CA GLN A 103 -5.00 -1.10 11.90
C GLN A 103 -5.81 -1.80 13.00
N SER A 104 -6.41 -2.96 12.70
CA SER A 104 -7.16 -3.75 13.69
C SER A 104 -6.23 -4.32 14.75
N GLY A 105 -5.01 -4.74 14.37
CA GLY A 105 -3.97 -5.17 15.31
C GLY A 105 -3.55 -4.06 16.28
N VAL A 106 -3.26 -2.86 15.78
CA VAL A 106 -2.87 -1.72 16.61
C VAL A 106 -4.00 -1.29 17.56
N ARG A 107 -5.25 -1.37 17.12
CA ARG A 107 -6.43 -1.04 17.95
C ARG A 107 -6.71 -2.04 19.07
N GLN A 108 -6.25 -3.29 18.93
CA GLN A 108 -6.41 -4.31 19.97
C GLN A 108 -5.42 -4.14 21.13
N ILE A 109 -4.36 -3.35 20.96
CA ILE A 109 -3.36 -3.12 22.01
C ILE A 109 -4.02 -2.31 23.15
N PRO A 110 -4.08 -2.84 24.38
CA PRO A 110 -4.62 -2.14 25.54
C PRO A 110 -3.94 -0.79 25.77
N ARG A 111 -4.73 0.24 26.10
CA ARG A 111 -4.20 1.59 26.42
C ARG A 111 -3.20 1.59 27.58
N SER A 112 -3.35 0.67 28.53
CA SER A 112 -2.44 0.51 29.68
C SER A 112 -0.99 0.22 29.26
N LEU A 113 -0.75 -0.46 28.13
CA LEU A 113 0.59 -0.69 27.59
C LEU A 113 1.20 0.59 26.99
N TYR A 114 0.37 1.45 26.39
CA TYR A 114 0.83 2.75 25.91
C TYR A 114 1.16 3.69 27.09
N GLU A 115 0.33 3.69 28.13
CA GLU A 115 0.53 4.48 29.34
C GLU A 115 1.79 4.02 30.09
N ALA A 116 2.03 2.71 30.22
CA ALA A 116 3.25 2.16 30.79
C ALA A 116 4.49 2.57 29.99
N ALA A 117 4.43 2.56 28.65
CA ALA A 117 5.53 2.97 27.80
C ALA A 117 5.82 4.48 27.88
N MET A 118 4.79 5.30 28.10
CA MET A 118 4.96 6.74 28.35
C MET A 118 5.60 7.01 29.71
N ILE A 119 5.21 6.24 30.74
CA ILE A 119 5.82 6.29 32.08
C ILE A 119 7.30 5.85 32.01
N ASP A 120 7.62 4.85 31.17
CA ASP A 120 8.98 4.36 30.90
C ASP A 120 9.84 5.27 30.01
N GLY A 121 9.32 6.44 29.59
CA GLY A 121 10.05 7.40 28.74
C GLY A 121 10.34 6.89 27.32
N ALA A 122 9.60 5.89 26.85
CA ALA A 122 9.72 5.40 25.48
C ALA A 122 9.00 6.37 24.52
N GLY A 123 9.77 7.05 23.66
CA GLY A 123 9.19 7.84 22.57
C GLY A 123 8.34 6.98 21.62
N PRO A 124 7.48 7.56 20.76
CA PRO A 124 6.46 6.85 19.97
C PRO A 124 7.00 5.66 19.16
N ILE A 125 8.20 5.82 18.59
CA ILE A 125 8.90 4.80 17.81
C ILE A 125 9.43 3.69 18.72
N ARG A 126 9.96 4.04 19.90
CA ARG A 126 10.52 3.11 20.87
C ARG A 126 9.42 2.27 21.55
N THR A 127 8.24 2.84 21.77
CA THR A 127 7.04 2.14 22.26
C THR A 127 6.56 1.07 21.27
N PHE A 128 6.51 1.40 19.98
CA PHE A 128 6.11 0.47 18.91
C PHE A 128 7.04 -0.74 18.78
N PHE A 129 8.35 -0.54 18.93
CA PHE A 129 9.33 -1.65 18.85
C PHE A 129 9.48 -2.42 20.17
N ARG A 130 9.29 -1.78 21.34
CA ARG A 130 9.48 -2.42 22.65
C ARG A 130 8.29 -3.27 23.08
N SER A 131 7.07 -2.93 22.69
CA SER A 131 5.88 -3.78 22.94
C SER A 131 5.87 -5.07 22.11
N ARG A 132 6.87 -5.28 21.23
CA ARG A 132 6.96 -6.40 20.29
C ARG A 132 7.98 -7.48 20.70
N SER A 133 8.82 -7.25 21.70
CA SER A 133 9.72 -8.30 22.19
C SER A 133 8.94 -9.26 23.08
N PRO A 134 8.79 -10.54 22.73
CA PRO A 134 8.15 -11.51 23.61
C PRO A 134 9.06 -11.76 24.81
N ASN A 135 8.51 -11.55 26.00
CA ASN A 135 8.87 -12.23 27.25
C ASN A 135 7.56 -12.55 27.95
#